data_AF-A0A4R3SQI9-F1
#
_entry.id   AF-A0A4R3SQI9-F1
#
_cell.length_a   1.000
_cell.length_b   1.000
_cell.length_c   1.000
_cell.angle_alpha   90.00
_cell.angle_beta   90.00
_cell.angle_gamma   90.00
#
_symmetry.space_group_name_H-M   'P 1'
#
loop_
_entity.id
_entity.type
_entity.pdbx_description
1 polymer ?
#
loop_
_entity_poly.entity_id
_entity_poly.type
_entity_poly.pdbx_seq_one_letter_code
_entity_poly.pdbx_strand_id
1 'polypeptide(L)'
;MTASVEIDYTNWDWLPRAASEFQAYLVRLLAEQTIKPHDVSARAKSIASFQRKAAKPYEDPVGEITDTVAVRVITFSITDRDRIAEIIKDRFVVKPGEDRNPGLEKSERRRGYDCWHIVITGEKQPESGWLIERGDLSRYFNTFGGLEVQLRTVAAHAWAEFEHARRYKGRSYDAVTEQDRETIDQLFGAASDARRALDETFVAIDRILAHPTSSAPQPELDEEVNLDEGRAESENAPPGPDGVSDAEVADLLHRQFPGDKEASESGMRFACELLSAVGYTSVQALEDDLLSIDSDQVRSLMDYEVPVTRVRRLDDDLLSLHGEKYIRLTADLGNVRSRAKQLEWRFDRLRGKTGYSRYSLEGSDCPPELLSKLLPGAAAVRAVVVAVSRVAGPGAAVMPDIVSLRDDLPKWTRAKAVDLEDGEVLYVATNLNRQASERIISDLLSSNSEVDLRVIKDGRALLSPSIA
;
A
#
# COMPACT_ATOMS: atom_id res chain seq x y z
N MET A 1 15.32 39.35 15.06
CA MET A 1 15.67 40.10 13.84
C MET A 1 15.28 39.22 12.66
N THR A 2 14.06 39.40 12.14
CA THR A 2 13.61 38.74 10.92
C THR A 2 14.36 39.39 9.75
N ALA A 3 15.28 38.64 9.14
CA ALA A 3 15.86 39.07 7.88
C ALA A 3 14.73 39.13 6.85
N SER A 4 14.28 40.33 6.51
CA SER A 4 13.45 40.57 5.34
C SER A 4 14.29 40.17 4.13
N VAL A 5 14.07 38.95 3.63
CA VAL A 5 14.62 38.54 2.35
C VAL A 5 13.99 39.49 1.33
N GLU A 6 14.78 40.44 0.85
CA GLU A 6 14.35 41.38 -0.19
C GLU A 6 14.16 40.55 -1.46
N ILE A 7 12.89 40.28 -1.82
CA ILE A 7 12.58 39.32 -2.88
C ILE A 7 12.86 39.97 -4.22
N ASP A 8 13.93 39.50 -4.86
CA ASP A 8 14.25 39.83 -6.23
C ASP A 8 13.26 39.13 -7.17
N TYR A 9 12.31 39.89 -7.71
CA TYR A 9 11.35 39.44 -8.72
C TYR A 9 11.99 39.17 -10.09
N THR A 10 13.30 39.35 -10.25
CA THR A 10 14.00 39.19 -11.54
C THR A 10 14.67 37.83 -11.73
N ASN A 11 14.87 37.04 -10.66
CA ASN A 11 15.56 35.74 -10.77
C ASN A 11 14.90 34.60 -9.97
N TRP A 12 14.06 33.83 -10.66
CA TRP A 12 13.32 32.68 -10.11
C TRP A 12 13.74 31.34 -10.75
N ASP A 13 14.96 31.23 -11.25
CA ASP A 13 15.49 30.05 -11.97
C ASP A 13 15.57 28.77 -11.10
N TRP A 14 15.32 28.90 -9.80
CA TRP A 14 15.28 27.83 -8.82
C TRP A 14 13.87 27.25 -8.58
N LEU A 15 12.80 27.98 -8.92
CA LEU A 15 11.43 27.49 -8.74
C LEU A 15 11.13 26.18 -9.49
N PRO A 16 11.59 25.99 -10.75
CA PRO A 16 11.39 24.70 -11.43
C PRO A 16 12.06 23.52 -10.71
N ARG A 17 13.19 23.76 -10.04
CA ARG A 17 13.88 22.73 -9.25
C ARG A 17 13.12 22.44 -7.96
N ALA A 18 12.63 23.45 -7.25
CA ALA A 18 11.73 23.27 -6.11
C ALA A 18 10.47 22.45 -6.47
N ALA A 19 9.86 22.75 -7.63
CA ALA A 19 8.72 22.00 -8.15
C ALA A 19 9.08 20.53 -8.43
N SER A 20 10.26 20.29 -9.03
CA SER A 20 10.75 18.94 -9.34
C SER A 20 11.09 18.13 -8.08
N GLU A 21 11.70 18.76 -7.07
CA GLU A 21 11.97 18.16 -5.76
C GLU A 21 10.67 17.69 -5.10
N PHE A 22 9.64 18.55 -5.08
CA PHE A 22 8.34 18.19 -4.51
C PHE A 22 7.61 17.12 -5.34
N GLN A 23 7.72 17.16 -6.67
CA GLN A 23 7.16 16.09 -7.54
C GLN A 23 7.76 14.73 -7.22
N ALA A 24 9.11 14.65 -7.20
CA ALA A 24 9.82 13.41 -6.92
C ALA A 24 9.48 12.87 -5.52
N TYR A 25 9.40 13.77 -4.55
CA TYR A 25 8.96 13.44 -3.20
C TYR A 25 7.53 12.87 -3.19
N LEU A 26 6.59 13.55 -3.84
CA LEU A 26 5.20 13.14 -3.84
C LEU A 26 5.03 11.78 -4.51
N VAL A 27 5.68 11.54 -5.66
CA VAL A 27 5.69 10.22 -6.32
C VAL A 27 6.18 9.13 -5.38
N ARG A 28 7.26 9.38 -4.65
CA ARG A 28 7.79 8.42 -3.67
C ARG A 28 6.81 8.18 -2.52
N LEU A 29 6.24 9.25 -1.95
CA LEU A 29 5.27 9.17 -0.86
C LEU A 29 4.04 8.35 -1.27
N LEU A 30 3.53 8.56 -2.48
CA LEU A 30 2.39 7.81 -3.01
C LEU A 30 2.71 6.34 -3.22
N ALA A 31 3.91 6.03 -3.70
CA ALA A 31 4.32 4.65 -3.89
C ALA A 31 4.59 3.89 -2.58
N GLU A 32 5.13 4.56 -1.55
CA GLU A 32 5.21 4.03 -0.18
C GLU A 32 3.82 3.67 0.38
N GLN A 33 2.78 4.35 -0.12
CA GLN A 33 1.37 4.12 0.21
C GLN A 33 0.65 3.20 -0.78
N THR A 34 1.37 2.62 -1.75
CA THR A 34 0.85 1.69 -2.75
C THR A 34 -0.28 2.30 -3.61
N ILE A 35 -0.27 3.62 -3.76
CA ILE A 35 -1.19 4.39 -4.61
C ILE A 35 -0.51 4.63 -5.95
N LYS A 36 -1.18 4.23 -7.04
CA LYS A 36 -0.68 4.44 -8.41
C LYS A 36 -1.47 5.56 -9.09
N PRO A 37 -0.98 6.81 -9.05
CA PRO A 37 -1.62 7.90 -9.79
C PRO A 37 -1.47 7.66 -11.31
N HIS A 38 -2.42 8.19 -12.08
CA HIS A 38 -2.31 8.26 -13.53
C HIS A 38 -1.20 9.23 -13.97
N ASP A 39 -1.09 10.38 -13.31
CA ASP A 39 -0.05 11.38 -13.55
C ASP A 39 0.25 12.18 -12.28
N VAL A 40 1.51 12.58 -12.12
CA VAL A 40 1.96 13.56 -11.13
C VAL A 40 2.84 14.57 -11.84
N SER A 41 2.36 15.81 -11.97
CA SER A 41 3.06 16.87 -12.69
C SER A 41 3.15 18.14 -11.86
N ALA A 42 4.38 18.60 -11.63
CA ALA A 42 4.66 19.85 -10.94
C ALA A 42 5.00 20.97 -11.92
N ARG A 43 4.58 22.19 -11.57
CA ARG A 43 4.85 23.38 -12.36
C ARG A 43 5.16 24.58 -11.47
N ALA A 44 6.21 25.30 -11.85
CA ALA A 44 6.45 26.65 -11.40
C ALA A 44 5.78 27.68 -12.33
N LYS A 45 5.16 28.71 -11.74
CA LYS A 45 4.62 29.86 -12.46
C LYS A 45 5.77 30.76 -12.91
N SER A 46 5.70 31.29 -14.14
CA SER A 46 6.69 32.26 -14.62
C SER A 46 6.54 33.62 -13.94
N ILE A 47 7.64 34.37 -13.81
CA ILE A 47 7.65 35.74 -13.24
C ILE A 47 6.56 36.60 -13.88
N ALA A 48 6.47 36.64 -15.21
CA ALA A 48 5.46 37.43 -15.91
C ALA A 48 4.02 37.01 -15.58
N SER A 49 3.77 35.71 -15.35
CA SER A 49 2.44 35.24 -14.95
C SER A 49 2.14 35.57 -13.49
N PHE A 50 3.15 35.54 -12.63
CA PHE A 50 3.02 35.96 -11.24
C PHE A 50 2.73 37.46 -11.15
N GLN A 51 3.48 38.32 -11.85
CA GLN A 51 3.26 39.76 -11.90
C GLN A 51 1.84 40.13 -12.38
N ARG A 52 1.34 39.45 -13.41
CA ARG A 52 -0.06 39.63 -13.86
C ARG A 52 -1.08 39.25 -12.79
N LYS A 53 -0.79 38.26 -11.95
CA LYS A 53 -1.66 37.85 -10.85
C LYS A 53 -1.55 38.82 -9.68
N ALA A 54 -0.33 39.24 -9.34
CA ALA A 54 -0.03 40.21 -8.29
C ALA A 54 -0.57 41.63 -8.58
N ALA A 55 -0.95 41.94 -9.82
CA ALA A 55 -1.63 43.18 -10.18
C ALA A 55 -3.09 43.27 -9.65
N LYS A 56 -3.62 42.19 -9.07
CA LYS A 56 -4.89 42.16 -8.34
C LYS A 56 -4.68 42.67 -6.90
N PRO A 57 -5.75 43.00 -6.13
CA PRO A 57 -5.60 43.52 -4.77
C PRO A 57 -5.14 42.43 -3.80
N TYR A 58 -3.82 42.25 -3.70
CA TYR A 58 -3.12 41.46 -2.68
C TYR A 58 -2.25 42.43 -1.86
N GLU A 59 -2.23 42.29 -0.53
CA GLU A 59 -1.40 43.15 0.34
C GLU A 59 0.05 42.66 0.36
N ASP A 60 0.23 41.34 0.46
CA ASP A 60 1.49 40.63 0.29
C ASP A 60 1.34 39.55 -0.80
N PRO A 61 1.60 39.88 -2.10
CA PRO A 61 1.49 38.91 -3.18
C PRO A 61 2.34 37.65 -3.00
N VAL A 62 3.47 37.71 -2.29
CA VAL A 62 4.35 36.55 -2.11
C VAL A 62 3.77 35.60 -1.05
N GLY A 63 3.23 36.14 0.05
CA GLY A 63 2.54 35.36 1.07
C GLY A 63 1.14 34.87 0.66
N GLU A 64 0.47 35.61 -0.23
CA GLU A 64 -0.94 35.36 -0.60
C GLU A 64 -1.10 34.53 -1.88
N ILE A 65 -0.17 34.60 -2.85
CA ILE A 65 -0.25 33.79 -4.08
C ILE A 65 0.33 32.39 -3.82
N THR A 66 -0.58 31.44 -3.59
CA THR A 66 -0.27 30.06 -3.19
C THR A 66 0.04 29.10 -4.34
N ASP A 67 -0.23 29.49 -5.58
CA ASP A 67 -0.02 28.68 -6.79
C ASP A 67 1.24 29.08 -7.56
N THR A 68 2.25 29.61 -6.87
CA THR A 68 3.56 29.95 -7.45
C THR A 68 4.30 28.68 -7.85
N VAL A 69 4.29 27.67 -6.99
CA VAL A 69 4.49 26.26 -7.35
C VAL A 69 3.19 25.54 -7.10
N ALA A 70 2.76 24.76 -8.09
CA ALA A 70 1.59 23.90 -7.97
C ALA A 70 1.90 22.51 -8.52
N VAL A 71 1.32 21.49 -7.91
CA VAL A 71 1.42 20.10 -8.36
C VAL A 71 0.04 19.55 -8.62
N ARG A 72 -0.10 18.87 -9.75
CA ARG A 72 -1.30 18.17 -10.13
C ARG A 72 -1.09 16.68 -9.97
N VAL A 73 -2.01 16.03 -9.28
CA VAL A 73 -2.11 14.59 -9.17
C VAL A 73 -3.41 14.15 -9.83
N ILE A 74 -3.30 13.28 -10.82
CA ILE A 74 -4.43 12.70 -11.52
C ILE A 74 -4.54 11.24 -11.08
N THR A 75 -5.70 10.83 -10.58
CA THR A 75 -6.00 9.44 -10.18
C THR A 75 -7.04 8.82 -11.10
N PHE A 76 -7.13 7.49 -11.12
CA PHE A 76 -8.23 6.83 -11.83
C PHE A 76 -9.55 6.92 -11.06
N SER A 77 -9.52 6.67 -9.75
CA SER A 77 -10.72 6.67 -8.90
C SER A 77 -10.76 7.85 -7.92
N ILE A 78 -11.97 8.18 -7.48
CA ILE A 78 -12.22 9.12 -6.38
C ILE A 78 -11.61 8.59 -5.07
N THR A 79 -11.66 7.27 -4.84
CA THR A 79 -11.09 6.63 -3.65
C THR A 79 -9.60 6.96 -3.51
N ASP A 80 -8.81 6.79 -4.58
CA ASP A 80 -7.40 7.13 -4.53
C ASP A 80 -7.17 8.63 -4.39
N ARG A 81 -7.97 9.48 -5.05
CA ARG A 81 -7.88 10.95 -4.88
C ARG A 81 -8.01 11.33 -3.41
N ASP A 82 -9.01 10.78 -2.73
CA ASP A 82 -9.31 11.09 -1.33
C ASP A 82 -8.23 10.52 -0.39
N ARG A 83 -7.68 9.33 -0.69
CA ARG A 83 -6.52 8.79 0.04
C ARG A 83 -5.30 9.69 -0.06
N ILE A 84 -5.01 10.21 -1.26
CA ILE A 84 -3.90 11.14 -1.47
C ILE A 84 -4.13 12.43 -0.67
N ALA A 85 -5.36 12.94 -0.64
CA ALA A 85 -5.70 14.11 0.17
C ALA A 85 -5.35 13.89 1.65
N GLU A 86 -5.74 12.76 2.22
CA GLU A 86 -5.44 12.44 3.63
C GLU A 86 -3.93 12.26 3.87
N ILE A 87 -3.20 11.60 2.97
CA ILE A 87 -1.74 11.47 3.06
C ILE A 87 -1.06 12.84 3.06
N ILE A 88 -1.49 13.76 2.19
CA ILE A 88 -0.98 15.13 2.17
C ILE A 88 -1.27 15.84 3.49
N LYS A 89 -2.51 15.75 3.98
CA LYS A 89 -2.93 16.38 5.24
C LYS A 89 -2.19 15.81 6.44
N ASP A 90 -1.90 14.51 6.49
CA ASP A 90 -1.16 13.88 7.56
C ASP A 90 0.31 14.34 7.57
N ARG A 91 0.90 14.53 6.37
CA ARG A 91 2.32 14.83 6.22
C ARG A 91 2.68 16.31 6.31
N PHE A 92 1.80 17.19 5.83
CA PHE A 92 2.08 18.60 5.66
C PHE A 92 1.21 19.50 6.52
N VAL A 93 1.71 20.70 6.81
CA VAL A 93 0.94 21.79 7.40
C VAL A 93 0.06 22.38 6.31
N VAL A 94 -1.26 22.25 6.47
CA VAL A 94 -2.25 22.77 5.54
C VAL A 94 -2.58 24.21 5.91
N LYS A 95 -2.57 25.11 4.91
CA LYS A 95 -2.94 26.52 5.10
C LYS A 95 -4.44 26.60 5.46
N PRO A 96 -4.82 27.30 6.54
CA PRO A 96 -6.23 27.41 6.95
C PRO A 96 -7.11 27.96 5.82
N GLY A 97 -8.25 27.31 5.58
CA GLY A 97 -9.22 27.70 4.54
C GLY A 97 -8.84 27.29 3.11
N GLU A 98 -7.69 26.64 2.91
CA GLU A 98 -7.19 26.25 1.58
C GLU A 98 -7.14 24.72 1.40
N ASP A 99 -8.06 24.00 2.06
CA ASP A 99 -8.43 22.60 1.80
C ASP A 99 -9.88 22.58 1.31
N ARG A 100 -10.07 22.68 -0.01
CA ARG A 100 -11.40 22.92 -0.60
C ARG A 100 -11.48 22.50 -2.06
N ASN A 101 -12.70 22.40 -2.57
CA ASN A 101 -12.96 22.23 -3.99
C ASN A 101 -13.59 23.53 -4.54
N PRO A 102 -12.85 24.35 -5.32
CA PRO A 102 -13.38 25.61 -5.86
C PRO A 102 -14.59 25.43 -6.78
N GLY A 103 -14.88 24.21 -7.23
CA GLY A 103 -16.07 23.89 -8.00
C GLY A 103 -17.37 24.04 -7.21
N LEU A 104 -17.30 23.84 -5.89
CA LEU A 104 -18.45 23.97 -4.99
C LEU A 104 -18.86 25.44 -4.79
N GLU A 105 -17.97 26.38 -5.08
CA GLU A 105 -18.23 27.83 -5.00
C GLU A 105 -18.78 28.40 -6.32
N LYS A 106 -18.85 27.58 -7.38
CA LYS A 106 -19.39 28.00 -8.68
C LYS A 106 -20.91 28.07 -8.63
N SER A 107 -21.48 29.00 -9.38
CA SER A 107 -22.94 29.05 -9.59
C SER A 107 -23.44 27.77 -10.26
N GLU A 108 -24.73 27.46 -10.10
CA GLU A 108 -25.36 26.29 -10.75
C GLU A 108 -25.12 26.22 -12.27
N ARG A 109 -25.04 27.39 -12.94
CA ARG A 109 -24.73 27.50 -14.37
C ARG A 109 -23.31 27.07 -14.74
N ARG A 110 -22.37 27.11 -13.80
CA ARG A 110 -20.97 26.70 -13.98
C ARG A 110 -20.63 25.46 -13.14
N ARG A 111 -21.64 24.65 -12.80
CA ARG A 111 -21.46 23.38 -12.11
C ARG A 111 -20.56 22.43 -12.92
N GLY A 112 -19.78 21.63 -12.20
CA GLY A 112 -19.08 20.48 -12.77
C GLY A 112 -17.56 20.52 -12.75
N TYR A 113 -16.97 21.67 -12.43
CA TYR A 113 -15.55 21.70 -12.08
C TYR A 113 -15.33 20.87 -10.81
N ASP A 114 -14.43 19.90 -10.89
CA ASP A 114 -14.09 19.04 -9.76
C ASP A 114 -12.57 18.94 -9.66
N CYS A 115 -12.01 19.63 -8.67
CA CYS A 115 -10.60 19.58 -8.37
C CYS A 115 -10.42 19.93 -6.91
N TRP A 116 -9.91 18.97 -6.14
CA TRP A 116 -9.62 19.20 -4.74
C TRP A 116 -8.30 19.96 -4.63
N HIS A 117 -8.31 21.11 -3.96
CA HIS A 117 -7.16 22.00 -3.78
C HIS A 117 -6.73 21.93 -2.32
N ILE A 118 -5.46 21.64 -2.09
CA ILE A 118 -4.83 21.67 -0.77
C ILE A 118 -3.59 22.54 -0.86
N VAL A 119 -3.55 23.64 -0.12
CA VAL A 119 -2.33 24.46 -0.01
C VAL A 119 -1.54 24.04 1.21
N ILE A 120 -0.27 23.69 1.01
CA ILE A 120 0.66 23.32 2.07
C ILE A 120 1.70 24.42 2.30
N THR A 121 2.12 24.62 3.55
CA THR A 121 3.11 25.67 3.92
C THR A 121 4.42 25.12 4.47
N GLY A 122 4.51 23.81 4.67
CA GLY A 122 5.69 23.14 5.18
C GLY A 122 5.35 21.73 5.68
N GLU A 123 6.34 21.03 6.19
CA GLU A 123 6.16 19.70 6.76
C GLU A 123 5.74 19.76 8.24
N LYS A 124 4.96 18.79 8.70
CA LYS A 124 4.65 18.61 10.13
C LYS A 124 5.81 18.02 10.94
N GLN A 125 6.70 17.23 10.33
CA GLN A 125 7.77 16.47 11.03
C GLN A 125 9.17 16.73 10.43
N PRO A 126 9.79 17.89 10.69
CA PRO A 126 11.03 18.35 10.04
C PRO A 126 12.21 17.37 10.11
N GLU A 127 12.23 16.50 11.14
CA GLU A 127 13.29 15.53 11.41
C GLU A 127 13.31 14.35 10.44
N SER A 128 12.32 14.21 9.55
CA SER A 128 12.28 13.11 8.59
C SER A 128 13.36 13.20 7.50
N GLY A 129 14.13 14.29 7.45
CA GLY A 129 15.31 14.46 6.59
C GLY A 129 14.97 14.62 5.10
N TRP A 130 13.70 14.76 4.74
CA TRP A 130 13.26 14.88 3.34
C TRP A 130 13.48 16.29 2.78
N LEU A 131 13.24 17.33 3.59
CA LEU A 131 13.47 18.70 3.21
C LEU A 131 14.97 18.93 3.37
N ILE A 132 15.70 18.73 2.28
CA ILE A 132 17.14 18.94 2.26
C ILE A 132 17.39 20.36 2.76
N GLU A 133 18.13 20.47 3.87
CA GLU A 133 18.47 21.77 4.42
C GLU A 133 19.24 22.55 3.34
N ARG A 134 18.76 23.75 3.00
CA ARG A 134 19.24 24.58 1.87
C ARG A 134 18.91 24.06 0.46
N GLY A 135 18.03 23.06 0.31
CA GLY A 135 17.44 22.66 -0.97
C GLY A 135 16.46 23.71 -1.52
N ASP A 136 16.14 23.66 -2.81
CA ASP A 136 15.30 24.68 -3.46
C ASP A 136 13.85 24.64 -2.96
N LEU A 137 13.33 23.47 -2.57
CA LEU A 137 12.02 23.36 -1.91
C LEU A 137 12.02 23.90 -0.47
N SER A 138 13.12 23.74 0.26
CA SER A 138 13.28 24.38 1.59
C SER A 138 13.28 25.89 1.45
N ARG A 139 14.02 26.39 0.46
CA ARG A 139 14.00 27.81 0.08
C ARG A 139 12.58 28.26 -0.30
N TYR A 140 11.82 27.43 -1.03
CA TYR A 140 10.44 27.75 -1.41
C TYR A 140 9.55 28.01 -0.20
N PHE A 141 9.48 27.08 0.76
CA PHE A 141 8.62 27.25 1.95
C PHE A 141 9.04 28.42 2.84
N ASN A 142 10.31 28.79 2.83
CA ASN A 142 10.81 29.98 3.53
C ASN A 142 10.55 31.30 2.78
N THR A 143 10.21 31.23 1.48
CA THR A 143 10.04 32.42 0.63
C THR A 143 8.56 32.69 0.33
N PHE A 144 7.76 31.66 0.04
CA PHE A 144 6.39 31.78 -0.42
C PHE A 144 5.39 31.23 0.59
N GLY A 145 4.21 31.84 0.66
CA GLY A 145 3.18 31.50 1.64
C GLY A 145 2.33 30.26 1.33
N GLY A 146 2.75 29.40 0.39
CA GLY A 146 2.09 28.13 0.11
C GLY A 146 2.50 27.46 -1.21
N LEU A 147 2.35 26.14 -1.28
CA LEU A 147 2.43 25.30 -2.47
C LEU A 147 1.06 24.65 -2.67
N GLU A 148 0.48 24.77 -3.86
CA GLU A 148 -0.85 24.22 -4.16
C GLU A 148 -0.77 22.78 -4.71
N VAL A 149 -1.48 21.85 -4.07
CA VAL A 149 -1.66 20.48 -4.54
C VAL A 149 -3.09 20.34 -5.09
N GLN A 150 -3.20 20.01 -6.37
CA GLN A 150 -4.44 19.83 -7.11
C GLN A 150 -4.69 18.34 -7.34
N LEU A 151 -5.75 17.78 -6.75
CA LEU A 151 -6.12 16.38 -6.89
C LEU A 151 -7.36 16.25 -7.80
N ARG A 152 -7.27 15.43 -8.84
CA ARG A 152 -8.34 15.20 -9.82
C ARG A 152 -8.42 13.72 -10.19
N THR A 153 -9.60 13.27 -10.60
CA THR A 153 -9.69 12.01 -11.38
C THR A 153 -9.36 12.27 -12.85
N VAL A 154 -9.06 11.22 -13.62
CA VAL A 154 -8.89 11.31 -15.08
C VAL A 154 -10.11 11.95 -15.74
N ALA A 155 -11.31 11.56 -15.30
CA ALA A 155 -12.57 12.10 -15.84
C ALA A 155 -12.72 13.60 -15.53
N ALA A 156 -12.40 14.01 -14.30
CA ALA A 156 -12.40 15.42 -13.89
C ALA A 156 -11.33 16.25 -14.61
N HIS A 157 -10.16 15.67 -14.86
CA HIS A 157 -9.11 16.31 -15.66
C HIS A 157 -9.58 16.55 -17.10
N ALA A 158 -10.14 15.53 -17.77
CA ALA A 158 -10.62 15.64 -19.14
C ALA A 158 -11.73 16.71 -19.28
N TRP A 159 -12.69 16.72 -18.35
CA TRP A 159 -13.75 17.74 -18.34
C TRP A 159 -13.17 19.15 -18.18
N ALA A 160 -12.26 19.34 -17.21
CA ALA A 160 -11.69 20.65 -16.90
C ALA A 160 -10.79 21.20 -18.03
N GLU A 161 -9.99 20.37 -18.69
CA GLU A 161 -9.18 20.81 -19.83
C GLU A 161 -10.07 21.19 -21.03
N PHE A 162 -11.15 20.45 -21.28
CA PHE A 162 -12.10 20.79 -22.34
C PHE A 162 -12.85 22.10 -22.04
N GLU A 163 -13.37 22.27 -20.82
CA GLU A 163 -14.03 23.52 -20.38
C GLU A 163 -13.10 24.71 -20.52
N HIS A 164 -11.87 24.58 -20.02
CA HIS A 164 -10.90 25.66 -20.04
C HIS A 164 -10.50 26.05 -21.47
N ALA A 165 -10.29 25.06 -22.35
CA ALA A 165 -9.98 25.31 -23.76
C ALA A 165 -11.11 26.04 -24.50
N ARG A 166 -12.37 25.72 -24.20
CA ARG A 166 -13.53 26.31 -24.89
C ARG A 166 -13.94 27.67 -24.32
N ARG A 167 -13.94 27.83 -22.99
CA ARG A 167 -14.38 29.08 -22.34
C ARG A 167 -13.30 30.16 -22.28
N TYR A 168 -12.02 29.80 -22.18
CA TYR A 168 -10.95 30.78 -21.91
C TYR A 168 -9.94 30.95 -23.05
N LYS A 169 -9.84 30.01 -24.00
CA LYS A 169 -8.91 30.11 -25.15
C LYS A 169 -9.60 30.31 -26.51
N GLY A 170 -10.93 30.24 -26.58
CA GLY A 170 -11.66 30.42 -27.83
C GLY A 170 -12.08 31.86 -28.08
N ARG A 171 -11.55 32.52 -29.13
CA ARG A 171 -12.07 33.80 -29.67
C ARG A 171 -13.55 33.72 -30.07
N SER A 172 -14.10 32.51 -30.16
CA SER A 172 -15.47 32.21 -30.52
C SER A 172 -16.47 32.32 -29.37
N TYR A 173 -16.06 32.16 -28.09
CA TYR A 173 -17.03 32.18 -26.95
C TYR A 173 -17.62 33.58 -26.69
N ASP A 174 -16.83 34.63 -26.94
CA ASP A 174 -17.31 36.01 -26.83
C ASP A 174 -18.26 36.38 -27.99
N ALA A 175 -18.19 35.64 -29.10
CA ALA A 175 -18.98 35.88 -30.32
C ALA A 175 -20.28 35.05 -30.39
N VAL A 176 -20.51 34.10 -29.48
CA VAL A 176 -21.75 33.31 -29.45
C VAL A 176 -22.90 34.08 -28.78
N THR A 177 -24.12 33.78 -29.19
CA THR A 177 -25.33 34.39 -28.62
C THR A 177 -25.54 33.96 -27.17
N GLU A 178 -26.35 34.73 -26.42
CA GLU A 178 -26.68 34.36 -25.04
C GLU A 178 -27.39 33.00 -24.96
N GLN A 179 -28.26 32.71 -25.94
CA GLN A 179 -28.96 31.42 -26.03
C GLN A 179 -27.98 30.25 -26.27
N ASP A 180 -26.97 30.46 -27.11
CA ASP A 180 -25.94 29.44 -27.33
C ASP A 180 -25.08 29.24 -26.08
N ARG A 181 -24.77 30.31 -25.33
CA ARG A 181 -24.05 30.22 -24.05
C ARG A 181 -24.81 29.41 -23.01
N GLU A 182 -26.12 29.65 -22.88
CA GLU A 182 -26.98 28.85 -22.00
C GLU A 182 -26.99 27.37 -22.42
N THR A 183 -27.07 27.10 -23.72
CA THR A 183 -27.00 25.73 -24.25
C THR A 183 -25.65 25.08 -23.95
N ILE A 184 -24.55 25.81 -24.11
CA ILE A 184 -23.20 25.34 -23.79
C ILE A 184 -23.07 25.06 -22.28
N ASP A 185 -23.60 25.91 -21.42
CA ASP A 185 -23.60 25.70 -19.96
C ASP A 185 -24.37 24.43 -19.59
N GLN A 186 -25.53 24.17 -20.22
CA GLN A 186 -26.28 22.93 -20.04
C GLN A 186 -25.48 21.70 -20.49
N LEU A 187 -24.79 21.77 -21.63
CA LEU A 187 -23.95 20.68 -22.14
C LEU A 187 -22.76 20.39 -21.22
N PHE A 188 -22.13 21.42 -20.65
CA PHE A 188 -21.08 21.25 -19.65
C PHE A 188 -21.61 20.61 -18.36
N GLY A 189 -22.83 20.98 -17.94
CA GLY A 189 -23.54 20.33 -16.84
C GLY A 189 -23.77 18.84 -17.11
N ALA A 190 -24.31 18.49 -18.28
CA ALA A 190 -24.53 17.10 -18.67
C ALA A 190 -23.21 16.30 -18.75
N ALA A 191 -22.15 16.90 -19.29
CA ALA A 191 -20.82 16.29 -19.31
C ALA A 191 -20.27 16.06 -17.89
N SER A 192 -20.58 16.94 -16.94
CA SER A 192 -20.23 16.72 -15.53
C SER A 192 -21.01 15.56 -14.90
N ASP A 193 -22.29 15.40 -15.25
CA ASP A 193 -23.09 14.29 -14.75
C ASP A 193 -22.56 12.96 -15.27
N ALA A 194 -22.21 12.89 -16.56
CA ALA A 194 -21.57 11.74 -17.17
C ALA A 194 -20.21 11.41 -16.54
N ARG A 195 -19.38 12.44 -16.28
CA ARG A 195 -18.12 12.30 -15.55
C ARG A 195 -18.33 11.65 -14.18
N ARG A 196 -19.28 12.15 -13.40
CA ARG A 196 -19.57 11.60 -12.05
C ARG A 196 -20.02 10.14 -12.13
N ALA A 197 -20.87 9.79 -13.08
CA ALA A 197 -21.28 8.41 -13.30
C ALA A 197 -20.10 7.49 -13.68
N LEU A 198 -19.15 7.99 -14.47
CA LEU A 198 -17.92 7.26 -14.79
C LEU A 198 -17.05 7.05 -13.55
N ASP A 199 -16.84 8.09 -12.74
CA ASP A 199 -16.10 7.99 -11.48
C ASP A 199 -16.76 6.96 -10.52
N GLU A 200 -18.09 6.98 -10.38
CA GLU A 200 -18.85 6.00 -9.59
C GLU A 200 -18.68 4.56 -10.12
N THR A 201 -18.66 4.40 -11.44
CA THR A 201 -18.44 3.10 -12.09
C THR A 201 -17.05 2.56 -11.80
N PHE A 202 -16.01 3.40 -11.85
CA PHE A 202 -14.65 3.00 -11.49
C PHE A 202 -14.55 2.56 -10.03
N VAL A 203 -15.17 3.29 -9.10
CA VAL A 203 -15.23 2.88 -7.69
C VAL A 203 -15.95 1.54 -7.52
N ALA A 204 -17.05 1.31 -8.23
CA ALA A 204 -17.76 0.04 -8.18
C ALA A 204 -16.91 -1.13 -8.72
N ILE A 205 -16.18 -0.92 -9.82
CA ILE A 205 -15.24 -1.91 -10.37
C ILE A 205 -14.13 -2.20 -9.36
N ASP A 206 -13.49 -1.18 -8.81
CA ASP A 206 -12.44 -1.33 -7.79
C ASP A 206 -12.94 -2.12 -6.58
N ARG A 207 -14.18 -1.84 -6.13
CA ARG A 207 -14.80 -2.56 -5.02
C ARG A 207 -15.06 -4.04 -5.33
N ILE A 208 -15.52 -4.36 -6.54
CA ILE A 208 -15.71 -5.75 -6.97
C ILE A 208 -14.36 -6.47 -7.11
N LEU A 209 -13.32 -5.80 -7.59
CA LEU A 209 -11.98 -6.37 -7.68
C LEU A 209 -11.36 -6.57 -6.30
N ALA A 210 -11.63 -5.70 -5.33
CA ALA A 210 -11.22 -5.86 -3.94
C ALA A 210 -12.00 -6.96 -3.21
N HIS A 211 -13.28 -7.14 -3.55
CA HIS A 211 -14.17 -8.14 -2.96
C HIS A 211 -14.90 -8.95 -4.04
N PRO A 212 -14.19 -9.83 -4.78
CA PRO A 212 -14.81 -10.64 -5.81
C PRO A 212 -15.84 -11.55 -5.15
N THR A 213 -17.07 -11.55 -5.67
CA THR A 213 -18.14 -12.41 -5.16
C THR A 213 -17.73 -13.87 -5.37
N SER A 214 -17.25 -14.51 -4.30
CA SER A 214 -17.01 -15.94 -4.29
C SER A 214 -18.37 -16.63 -4.37
N SER A 215 -18.61 -17.35 -5.46
CA SER A 215 -19.66 -18.36 -5.52
C SER A 215 -19.22 -19.59 -4.70
N ALA A 216 -19.17 -19.45 -3.38
CA ALA A 216 -19.07 -20.56 -2.45
C ALA A 216 -19.76 -20.16 -1.13
N PRO A 217 -20.57 -21.05 -0.51
CA PRO A 217 -21.17 -20.77 0.79
C PRO A 217 -20.07 -20.58 1.83
N GLN A 218 -20.08 -19.44 2.54
CA GLN A 218 -19.27 -19.32 3.75
C GLN A 218 -19.90 -20.19 4.84
N PRO A 219 -19.15 -21.06 5.53
CA PRO A 219 -19.60 -21.62 6.78
C PRO A 219 -19.60 -20.52 7.85
N GLU A 220 -20.73 -20.33 8.51
CA GLU A 220 -20.82 -19.65 9.79
C GLU A 220 -19.94 -20.43 10.80
N LEU A 221 -18.86 -19.82 11.26
CA LEU A 221 -18.05 -20.37 12.35
C LEU A 221 -18.54 -19.75 13.65
N ASP A 222 -19.50 -20.43 14.26
CA ASP A 222 -19.76 -20.37 15.69
C ASP A 222 -18.61 -21.07 16.42
N GLU A 223 -17.68 -20.32 17.01
CA GLU A 223 -16.99 -20.75 18.23
C GLU A 223 -16.79 -19.54 19.15
N GLU A 224 -17.64 -19.51 20.19
CA GLU A 224 -17.50 -18.66 21.36
C GLU A 224 -16.16 -18.95 22.05
N VAL A 225 -15.28 -17.95 22.12
CA VAL A 225 -14.24 -17.89 23.14
C VAL A 225 -14.60 -16.74 24.06
N ASN A 226 -15.27 -17.06 25.16
CA ASN A 226 -15.50 -16.15 26.27
C ASN A 226 -14.15 -15.67 26.82
N LEU A 227 -13.82 -14.39 26.61
CA LEU A 227 -12.79 -13.67 27.36
C LEU A 227 -13.34 -12.30 27.75
N ASP A 228 -13.97 -12.33 28.92
CA ASP A 228 -14.20 -11.28 29.92
C ASP A 228 -13.81 -9.84 29.54
N GLU A 229 -14.83 -8.97 29.46
CA GLU A 229 -14.72 -7.53 29.27
C GLU A 229 -14.22 -6.85 30.57
N GLY A 230 -12.90 -6.80 30.75
CA GLY A 230 -12.24 -5.94 31.74
C GLY A 230 -11.63 -4.71 31.09
N ARG A 231 -12.41 -3.63 30.90
CA ARG A 231 -11.86 -2.29 30.64
C ARG A 231 -11.07 -1.83 31.87
N ALA A 232 -9.74 -1.80 31.77
CA ALA A 232 -8.88 -1.07 32.69
C ALA A 232 -8.19 0.06 31.93
N GLU A 233 -8.50 1.29 32.33
CA GLU A 233 -7.65 2.46 32.10
C GLU A 233 -6.25 2.17 32.68
N SER A 234 -5.20 2.35 31.89
CA SER A 234 -3.82 2.29 32.38
C SER A 234 -3.08 3.57 32.01
N GLU A 235 -3.13 4.52 32.95
CA GLU A 235 -2.01 5.39 33.24
C GLU A 235 -0.91 4.56 33.94
N ASN A 236 0.35 4.89 33.68
CA ASN A 236 1.60 4.28 34.19
C ASN A 236 2.00 2.91 33.61
N ALA A 237 2.76 2.94 32.51
CA ALA A 237 3.58 1.81 32.06
C ALA A 237 4.77 1.57 33.03
N PRO A 238 4.92 0.37 33.63
CA PRO A 238 6.17 -0.06 34.24
C PRO A 238 7.14 -0.61 33.17
N PRO A 239 8.47 -0.51 33.35
CA PRO A 239 9.40 -1.16 32.45
C PRO A 239 9.43 -2.68 32.76
N GLY A 240 9.14 -3.51 31.76
CA GLY A 240 9.17 -4.97 31.84
C GLY A 240 10.01 -5.60 30.70
N PRO A 241 10.54 -6.82 30.87
CA PRO A 241 11.87 -7.23 30.42
C PRO A 241 11.89 -8.01 29.08
N ASP A 242 13.07 -8.07 28.45
CA ASP A 242 13.44 -8.90 27.29
C ASP A 242 12.53 -8.81 26.05
N GLY A 243 12.44 -7.60 25.47
CA GLY A 243 11.94 -7.42 24.10
C GLY A 243 13.02 -7.71 23.04
N VAL A 244 12.58 -7.98 21.81
CA VAL A 244 13.45 -8.17 20.64
C VAL A 244 14.41 -6.99 20.49
N SER A 245 15.73 -7.23 20.44
CA SER A 245 16.67 -6.10 20.38
C SER A 245 16.72 -5.47 18.99
N ASP A 246 16.88 -4.14 18.92
CA ASP A 246 16.97 -3.38 17.67
C ASP A 246 18.03 -3.94 16.70
N ALA A 247 19.15 -4.44 17.26
CA ALA A 247 20.26 -5.01 16.49
C ALA A 247 19.87 -6.36 15.84
N GLU A 248 19.15 -7.22 16.57
CA GLU A 248 18.68 -8.50 16.04
C GLU A 248 17.60 -8.29 14.97
N VAL A 249 16.68 -7.34 15.17
CA VAL A 249 15.68 -6.97 14.14
C VAL A 249 16.36 -6.42 12.90
N ALA A 250 17.37 -5.56 13.05
CA ALA A 250 18.10 -4.99 11.92
C ALA A 250 18.83 -6.08 11.09
N ASP A 251 19.47 -7.03 11.75
CA ASP A 251 20.16 -8.16 11.08
C ASP A 251 19.15 -9.04 10.33
N LEU A 252 18.04 -9.40 10.98
CA LEU A 252 16.95 -10.14 10.34
C LEU A 252 16.47 -9.43 9.07
N LEU A 253 16.15 -8.13 9.17
CA LEU A 253 15.66 -7.36 8.04
C LEU A 253 16.67 -7.30 6.89
N HIS A 254 17.97 -7.17 7.21
CA HIS A 254 19.03 -7.16 6.20
C HIS A 254 19.11 -8.48 5.44
N ARG A 255 19.04 -9.60 6.16
CA ARG A 255 19.10 -10.95 5.57
C ARG A 255 17.81 -11.33 4.84
N GLN A 256 16.66 -10.90 5.34
CA GLN A 256 15.35 -11.18 4.75
C GLN A 256 15.09 -10.35 3.49
N PHE A 257 15.52 -9.09 3.48
CA PHE A 257 15.24 -8.12 2.43
C PHE A 257 16.53 -7.44 1.93
N PRO A 258 17.49 -8.21 1.35
CA PRO A 258 18.82 -7.69 1.03
C PRO A 258 18.81 -6.59 -0.04
N GLY A 259 17.84 -6.61 -0.95
CA GLY A 259 17.70 -5.64 -2.04
C GLY A 259 16.86 -4.40 -1.74
N ASP A 260 16.24 -4.32 -0.56
CA ASP A 260 15.35 -3.21 -0.18
C ASP A 260 16.09 -2.17 0.70
N LYS A 261 15.57 -0.93 0.71
CA LYS A 261 16.25 0.22 1.33
C LYS A 261 16.33 0.07 2.86
N GLU A 262 17.45 0.46 3.44
CA GLU A 262 17.63 0.46 4.90
C GLU A 262 16.64 1.37 5.61
N ALA A 263 16.30 1.00 6.83
CA ALA A 263 15.40 1.76 7.68
C ALA A 263 16.13 2.93 8.35
N SER A 264 15.42 4.04 8.57
CA SER A 264 15.87 5.08 9.50
C SER A 264 15.77 4.59 10.95
N GLU A 265 16.39 5.30 11.89
CA GLU A 265 16.24 5.02 13.33
C GLU A 265 14.76 5.02 13.76
N SER A 266 13.98 5.99 13.27
CA SER A 266 12.53 6.03 13.49
C SER A 266 11.79 4.84 12.88
N GLY A 267 12.23 4.37 11.71
CA GLY A 267 11.69 3.18 11.07
C GLY A 267 12.00 1.90 11.84
N MET A 268 13.21 1.78 12.40
CA MET A 268 13.58 0.65 13.25
C MET A 268 12.78 0.62 14.55
N ARG A 269 12.61 1.77 15.22
CA ARG A 269 11.74 1.88 16.39
C ARG A 269 10.32 1.43 16.08
N PHE A 270 9.80 1.89 14.95
CA PHE A 270 8.48 1.48 14.48
C PHE A 270 8.39 -0.02 14.22
N ALA A 271 9.41 -0.64 13.63
CA ALA A 271 9.44 -2.10 13.46
C ALA A 271 9.34 -2.82 14.81
N CYS A 272 10.09 -2.39 15.82
CA CYS A 272 10.01 -2.96 17.16
C CYS A 272 8.60 -2.80 17.77
N GLU A 273 7.98 -1.62 17.63
CA GLU A 273 6.59 -1.38 18.06
C GLU A 273 5.60 -2.35 17.39
N LEU A 274 5.74 -2.59 16.08
CA LEU A 274 4.92 -3.56 15.35
C LEU A 274 5.09 -4.97 15.91
N LEU A 275 6.32 -5.40 16.15
CA LEU A 275 6.63 -6.74 16.66
C LEU A 275 6.07 -6.94 18.07
N SER A 276 6.25 -5.96 18.95
CA SER A 276 5.71 -6.00 20.31
C SER A 276 4.17 -6.02 20.32
N ALA A 277 3.52 -5.24 19.45
CA ALA A 277 2.06 -5.20 19.38
C ALA A 277 1.44 -6.50 18.86
N VAL A 278 2.15 -7.23 17.99
CA VAL A 278 1.74 -8.56 17.53
C VAL A 278 2.02 -9.64 18.57
N GLY A 279 2.95 -9.38 19.51
CA GLY A 279 3.32 -10.27 20.61
C GLY A 279 4.59 -11.07 20.38
N TYR A 280 5.46 -10.66 19.44
CA TYR A 280 6.76 -11.31 19.26
C TYR A 280 7.72 -10.93 20.38
N THR A 281 8.24 -11.96 21.08
CA THR A 281 9.20 -11.82 22.18
C THR A 281 10.62 -12.23 21.80
N SER A 282 10.84 -12.79 20.60
CA SER A 282 12.17 -13.12 20.07
C SER A 282 12.22 -13.03 18.54
N VAL A 283 13.41 -12.76 17.97
CA VAL A 283 13.62 -12.79 16.51
C VAL A 283 13.39 -14.19 15.94
N GLN A 284 13.76 -15.25 16.68
CA GLN A 284 13.58 -16.62 16.19
C GLN A 284 12.10 -16.96 15.93
N ALA A 285 11.21 -16.59 16.85
CA ALA A 285 9.77 -16.80 16.67
C ALA A 285 9.21 -16.05 15.46
N LEU A 286 9.69 -14.82 15.22
CA LEU A 286 9.35 -14.04 14.03
C LEU A 286 9.84 -14.72 12.75
N GLU A 287 11.09 -15.20 12.74
CA GLU A 287 11.64 -15.91 11.58
C GLU A 287 10.82 -17.16 11.24
N ASP A 288 10.51 -18.00 12.23
CA ASP A 288 9.79 -19.25 12.04
C ASP A 288 8.38 -19.06 11.45
N ASP A 289 7.75 -17.94 11.78
CA ASP A 289 6.46 -17.51 11.28
C ASP A 289 6.55 -16.96 9.85
N LEU A 290 7.56 -16.11 9.57
CA LEU A 290 7.79 -15.54 8.23
C LEU A 290 8.13 -16.62 7.20
N LEU A 291 8.69 -17.77 7.60
CA LEU A 291 8.90 -18.94 6.72
C LEU A 291 7.59 -19.55 6.17
N SER A 292 6.44 -19.20 6.72
CA SER A 292 5.14 -19.67 6.22
C SER A 292 4.60 -18.86 5.04
N ILE A 293 5.25 -17.74 4.68
CA ILE A 293 4.79 -16.75 3.71
C ILE A 293 5.69 -16.73 2.48
N ASP A 294 5.09 -16.63 1.30
CA ASP A 294 5.82 -16.31 0.07
C ASP A 294 6.05 -14.79 -0.01
N SER A 295 7.13 -14.32 0.62
CA SER A 295 7.47 -12.89 0.70
C SER A 295 7.69 -12.24 -0.68
N ASP A 296 8.18 -13.00 -1.67
CA ASP A 296 8.33 -12.52 -3.04
C ASP A 296 6.98 -12.36 -3.74
N GLN A 297 6.03 -13.26 -3.47
CA GLN A 297 4.65 -13.09 -3.92
C GLN A 297 3.98 -11.87 -3.26
N VAL A 298 4.15 -11.68 -1.95
CA VAL A 298 3.68 -10.45 -1.24
C VAL A 298 4.25 -9.21 -1.93
N ARG A 299 5.56 -9.20 -2.24
CA ARG A 299 6.23 -8.13 -2.99
C ARG A 299 5.58 -7.87 -4.34
N SER A 300 5.38 -8.94 -5.11
CA SER A 300 4.82 -8.87 -6.46
C SER A 300 3.38 -8.35 -6.47
N LEU A 301 2.63 -8.59 -5.41
CA LEU A 301 1.22 -8.19 -5.32
C LEU A 301 1.05 -6.76 -4.83
N MET A 302 1.92 -6.34 -3.93
CA MET A 302 2.07 -4.93 -3.58
C MET A 302 2.55 -4.10 -4.78
N ASP A 303 3.32 -4.70 -5.71
CA ASP A 303 3.67 -4.14 -7.02
C ASP A 303 4.21 -2.70 -6.89
N TYR A 304 5.27 -2.60 -6.07
CA TYR A 304 6.00 -1.37 -5.83
C TYR A 304 6.73 -0.92 -7.09
N GLU A 305 6.48 0.31 -7.54
CA GLU A 305 7.17 0.91 -8.69
C GLU A 305 8.51 1.55 -8.31
N VAL A 306 8.73 1.78 -7.01
CA VAL A 306 9.97 2.32 -6.45
C VAL A 306 10.46 1.47 -5.28
N PRO A 307 11.77 1.51 -4.97
CA PRO A 307 12.32 0.81 -3.82
C PRO A 307 11.65 1.24 -2.51
N VAL A 308 11.16 0.26 -1.74
CA VAL A 308 10.59 0.46 -0.40
C VAL A 308 11.62 0.12 0.69
N THR A 309 11.32 0.49 1.94
CA THR A 309 12.18 0.16 3.07
C THR A 309 11.99 -1.30 3.53
N ARG A 310 13.02 -1.88 4.15
CA ARG A 310 12.94 -3.21 4.77
C ARG A 310 11.83 -3.30 5.83
N VAL A 311 11.62 -2.22 6.59
CA VAL A 311 10.53 -2.15 7.58
C VAL A 311 9.16 -2.18 6.89
N ARG A 312 9.03 -1.54 5.73
CA ARG A 312 7.78 -1.63 4.96
C ARG A 312 7.52 -3.04 4.45
N ARG A 313 8.57 -3.76 4.02
CA ARG A 313 8.47 -5.18 3.63
C ARG A 313 8.03 -6.04 4.80
N LEU A 314 8.59 -5.83 5.99
CA LEU A 314 8.16 -6.51 7.21
C LEU A 314 6.69 -6.22 7.54
N ASP A 315 6.26 -4.96 7.48
CA ASP A 315 4.86 -4.55 7.71
C ASP A 315 3.91 -5.26 6.73
N ASP A 316 4.29 -5.41 5.46
CA ASP A 316 3.51 -6.12 4.44
C ASP A 316 3.49 -7.65 4.64
N ASP A 317 4.61 -8.26 5.03
CA ASP A 317 4.67 -9.70 5.34
C ASP A 317 3.88 -10.02 6.62
N LEU A 318 3.98 -9.20 7.67
CA LEU A 318 3.18 -9.36 8.89
C LEU A 318 1.69 -9.15 8.63
N LEU A 319 1.31 -8.18 7.79
CA LEU A 319 -0.06 -8.00 7.35
C LEU A 319 -0.56 -9.23 6.56
N SER A 320 0.29 -9.80 5.70
CA SER A 320 -0.04 -11.03 4.98
C SER A 320 -0.20 -12.24 5.91
N LEU A 321 0.56 -12.30 6.99
CA LEU A 321 0.53 -13.40 7.96
C LEU A 321 -0.72 -13.36 8.84
N HIS A 322 -0.99 -12.18 9.42
CA HIS A 322 -1.92 -12.02 10.54
C HIS A 322 -3.25 -11.38 10.11
N GLY A 323 -3.34 -10.82 8.89
CA GLY A 323 -4.56 -10.29 8.31
C GLY A 323 -5.28 -9.25 9.19
N GLU A 324 -6.59 -9.39 9.38
CA GLU A 324 -7.41 -8.45 10.16
C GLU A 324 -6.96 -8.32 11.62
N LYS A 325 -6.39 -9.39 12.21
CA LYS A 325 -5.79 -9.32 13.54
C LYS A 325 -4.65 -8.32 13.59
N TYR A 326 -3.81 -8.30 12.55
CA TYR A 326 -2.72 -7.32 12.43
C TYR A 326 -3.23 -5.89 12.34
N ILE A 327 -4.30 -5.68 11.56
CA ILE A 327 -4.93 -4.36 11.40
C ILE A 327 -5.39 -3.86 12.76
N ARG A 328 -6.15 -4.68 13.51
CA ARG A 328 -6.64 -4.31 14.84
C ARG A 328 -5.52 -4.01 15.84
N LEU A 329 -4.48 -4.83 15.88
CA LEU A 329 -3.38 -4.67 16.84
C LEU A 329 -2.46 -3.49 16.53
N THR A 330 -2.38 -3.08 15.25
CA THR A 330 -1.41 -2.06 14.81
C THR A 330 -2.06 -0.80 14.24
N ALA A 331 -3.40 -0.68 14.30
CA ALA A 331 -4.18 0.41 13.72
C ALA A 331 -3.71 1.80 14.19
N ASP A 332 -3.38 1.91 15.47
CA ASP A 332 -3.04 3.18 16.13
C ASP A 332 -1.52 3.38 16.28
N LEU A 333 -0.70 2.49 15.73
CA LEU A 333 0.76 2.58 15.84
C LEU A 333 1.38 3.51 14.81
N GLY A 334 2.48 4.14 15.21
CA GLY A 334 3.21 5.11 14.39
C GLY A 334 2.50 6.46 14.28
N ASN A 335 3.00 7.30 13.37
CA ASN A 335 2.58 8.71 13.28
C ASN A 335 1.43 8.96 12.29
N VAL A 336 0.90 7.90 11.67
CA VAL A 336 -0.06 8.00 10.57
C VAL A 336 -1.47 7.75 11.10
N ARG A 337 -2.28 8.82 11.22
CA ARG A 337 -3.67 8.73 11.72
C ARG A 337 -4.57 7.89 10.84
N SER A 338 -4.17 7.68 9.59
CA SER A 338 -4.88 6.88 8.59
C SER A 338 -4.36 5.43 8.46
N ARG A 339 -3.49 4.94 9.36
CA ARG A 339 -2.85 3.61 9.24
C ARG A 339 -3.86 2.47 9.12
N ALA A 340 -4.91 2.43 9.93
CA ALA A 340 -5.95 1.39 9.85
C ALA A 340 -6.51 1.25 8.42
N LYS A 341 -6.91 2.37 7.81
CA LYS A 341 -7.42 2.42 6.43
C LYS A 341 -6.36 2.04 5.40
N GLN A 342 -5.09 2.41 5.62
CA GLN A 342 -4.00 2.01 4.74
C GLN A 342 -3.76 0.51 4.79
N LEU A 343 -3.81 -0.08 5.98
CA LEU A 343 -3.68 -1.54 6.18
C LEU A 343 -4.87 -2.29 5.59
N GLU A 344 -6.10 -1.82 5.76
CA GLU A 344 -7.29 -2.37 5.10
C GLU A 344 -7.10 -2.43 3.59
N TRP A 345 -6.66 -1.33 2.97
CA TRP A 345 -6.44 -1.27 1.52
C TRP A 345 -5.30 -2.17 1.04
N ARG A 346 -4.18 -2.18 1.76
CA ARG A 346 -3.07 -3.10 1.48
C ARG A 346 -3.55 -4.53 1.61
N PHE A 347 -4.36 -4.82 2.62
CA PHE A 347 -4.92 -6.13 2.85
C PHE A 347 -5.93 -6.51 1.76
N ASP A 348 -6.72 -5.58 1.24
CA ASP A 348 -7.58 -5.79 0.08
C ASP A 348 -6.78 -6.08 -1.18
N ARG A 349 -5.66 -5.38 -1.42
CA ARG A 349 -4.75 -5.66 -2.53
C ARG A 349 -4.09 -7.03 -2.41
N LEU A 350 -3.80 -7.42 -1.17
CA LEU A 350 -3.38 -8.77 -0.83
C LEU A 350 -4.54 -9.73 -1.19
N ARG A 351 -5.75 -9.62 -0.61
CA ARG A 351 -6.93 -10.51 -0.83
C ARG A 351 -7.45 -10.59 -2.27
N GLY A 352 -7.46 -9.49 -3.02
CA GLY A 352 -8.04 -9.38 -4.38
C GLY A 352 -7.24 -10.07 -5.48
N LYS A 353 -6.03 -10.58 -5.16
CA LYS A 353 -5.22 -11.42 -6.06
C LYS A 353 -4.76 -12.73 -5.42
N THR A 354 -5.20 -13.03 -4.20
CA THR A 354 -4.79 -14.24 -3.50
C THR A 354 -5.88 -14.80 -2.60
N GLY A 355 -6.21 -16.06 -2.86
CA GLY A 355 -6.19 -17.00 -1.76
C GLY A 355 -4.72 -17.28 -1.43
N TYR A 356 -4.14 -16.60 -0.44
CA TYR A 356 -2.78 -16.94 0.03
C TYR A 356 -2.77 -18.34 0.61
N SER A 357 -3.79 -18.59 1.42
CA SER A 357 -4.21 -19.93 1.78
C SER A 357 -5.14 -20.42 0.67
N ARG A 358 -4.56 -21.15 -0.28
CA ARG A 358 -5.26 -21.61 -1.50
C ARG A 358 -5.41 -23.11 -1.56
N TYR A 359 -4.59 -23.81 -0.79
CA TYR A 359 -4.48 -25.25 -0.83
C TYR A 359 -5.22 -25.82 0.37
N SER A 360 -6.28 -26.57 0.13
CA SER A 360 -6.85 -27.46 1.13
C SER A 360 -6.38 -28.89 0.85
N LEU A 361 -6.30 -29.69 1.91
CA LEU A 361 -6.03 -31.10 1.81
C LEU A 361 -7.34 -31.86 2.04
N GLU A 362 -7.60 -32.86 1.22
CA GLU A 362 -8.75 -33.75 1.30
C GLU A 362 -8.29 -35.21 1.15
N GLY A 363 -9.04 -36.16 1.70
CA GLY A 363 -8.72 -37.59 1.63
C GLY A 363 -8.63 -38.22 3.01
N SER A 364 -8.66 -39.56 3.06
CA SER A 364 -8.65 -40.31 4.33
C SER A 364 -7.32 -40.24 5.07
N ASP A 365 -6.22 -39.92 4.37
CA ASP A 365 -4.88 -39.77 4.95
C ASP A 365 -4.52 -38.31 5.29
N CYS A 366 -5.45 -37.36 5.14
CA CYS A 366 -5.23 -35.98 5.57
C CYS A 366 -5.13 -35.90 7.10
N PRO A 367 -4.10 -35.23 7.66
CA PRO A 367 -4.04 -34.98 9.10
C PRO A 367 -5.30 -34.27 9.62
N PRO A 368 -5.94 -34.75 10.71
CA PRO A 368 -7.22 -34.23 11.18
C PRO A 368 -7.20 -32.73 11.46
N GLU A 369 -6.09 -32.22 12.00
CA GLU A 369 -5.90 -30.81 12.33
C GLU A 369 -5.76 -29.90 11.09
N LEU A 370 -5.64 -30.46 9.89
CA LEU A 370 -5.53 -29.75 8.61
C LEU A 370 -6.76 -29.89 7.71
N LEU A 371 -7.73 -30.74 8.08
CA LEU A 371 -9.01 -30.85 7.36
C LEU A 371 -9.69 -29.48 7.29
N SER A 372 -10.13 -29.11 6.08
CA SER A 372 -10.82 -27.84 5.81
C SER A 372 -10.00 -26.56 6.09
N LYS A 373 -8.71 -26.67 6.45
CA LYS A 373 -7.81 -25.51 6.54
C LYS A 373 -7.26 -25.18 5.17
N LEU A 374 -7.30 -23.91 4.83
CA LEU A 374 -6.58 -23.38 3.68
C LEU A 374 -5.13 -23.08 4.10
N LEU A 375 -4.18 -23.55 3.30
CA LEU A 375 -2.75 -23.44 3.55
C LEU A 375 -2.03 -22.64 2.45
N PRO A 376 -0.97 -21.89 2.81
CA PRO A 376 0.03 -21.38 1.87
C PRO A 376 0.79 -22.52 1.16
N GLY A 377 1.40 -22.22 0.00
CA GLY A 377 2.09 -23.23 -0.83
C GLY A 377 3.14 -24.04 -0.07
N ALA A 378 4.07 -23.37 0.61
CA ALA A 378 5.10 -24.05 1.40
C ALA A 378 4.52 -24.82 2.61
N ALA A 379 3.42 -24.34 3.20
CA ALA A 379 2.74 -25.05 4.28
C ALA A 379 2.00 -26.29 3.77
N ALA A 380 1.39 -26.21 2.58
CA ALA A 380 0.77 -27.34 1.91
C ALA A 380 1.81 -28.42 1.54
N VAL A 381 3.01 -28.03 1.07
CA VAL A 381 4.12 -28.96 0.85
C VAL A 381 4.47 -29.71 2.14
N ARG A 382 4.67 -29.00 3.27
CA ARG A 382 4.95 -29.65 4.56
C ARG A 382 3.84 -30.59 4.99
N ALA A 383 2.58 -30.18 4.83
CA ALA A 383 1.43 -31.01 5.16
C ALA A 383 1.38 -32.31 4.33
N VAL A 384 1.67 -32.22 3.03
CA VAL A 384 1.78 -33.39 2.15
C VAL A 384 2.95 -34.28 2.57
N VAL A 385 4.11 -33.70 2.91
CA VAL A 385 5.27 -34.46 3.43
C VAL A 385 4.90 -35.24 4.69
N VAL A 386 4.17 -34.64 5.64
CA VAL A 386 3.70 -35.33 6.85
C VAL A 386 2.78 -36.48 6.50
N ALA A 387 1.78 -36.24 5.65
CA ALA A 387 0.81 -37.27 5.25
C ALA A 387 1.47 -38.44 4.52
N VAL A 388 2.37 -38.17 3.57
CA VAL A 388 3.14 -39.20 2.87
C VAL A 388 4.01 -39.98 3.85
N SER A 389 4.68 -39.29 4.77
CA SER A 389 5.57 -39.94 5.74
C SER A 389 4.81 -40.86 6.69
N ARG A 390 3.57 -40.51 7.05
CA ARG A 390 2.71 -41.32 7.91
C ARG A 390 2.29 -42.65 7.27
N VAL A 391 2.00 -42.64 5.96
CA VAL A 391 1.44 -43.80 5.25
C VAL A 391 2.54 -44.64 4.61
N ALA A 392 3.47 -44.01 3.91
CA ALA A 392 4.52 -44.66 3.11
C ALA A 392 5.91 -44.66 3.80
N GLY A 393 6.02 -43.99 4.96
CA GLY A 393 7.26 -43.86 5.73
C GLY A 393 8.07 -42.61 5.35
N PRO A 394 8.95 -42.10 6.25
CA PRO A 394 9.71 -40.86 6.03
C PRO A 394 10.59 -40.89 4.78
N GLY A 395 11.13 -42.06 4.44
CA GLY A 395 11.96 -42.25 3.25
C GLY A 395 11.23 -41.98 1.94
N ALA A 396 9.91 -42.15 1.91
CA ALA A 396 9.07 -41.96 0.74
C ALA A 396 8.79 -40.48 0.44
N ALA A 397 8.97 -39.61 1.44
CA ALA A 397 8.86 -38.15 1.29
C ALA A 397 10.19 -37.47 0.95
N VAL A 398 11.33 -38.18 1.00
CA VAL A 398 12.66 -37.63 0.72
C VAL A 398 12.75 -37.17 -0.73
N MET A 399 13.17 -35.92 -0.92
CA MET A 399 13.30 -35.30 -2.23
C MET A 399 14.57 -34.45 -2.25
N PRO A 400 15.49 -34.64 -3.23
CA PRO A 400 16.73 -33.88 -3.30
C PRO A 400 16.50 -32.38 -3.21
N ASP A 401 17.28 -31.69 -2.36
CA ASP A 401 17.21 -30.25 -2.10
C ASP A 401 15.87 -29.72 -1.55
N ILE A 402 14.87 -30.58 -1.29
CA ILE A 402 13.53 -30.18 -0.85
C ILE A 402 13.14 -30.85 0.48
N VAL A 403 13.36 -32.14 0.66
CA VAL A 403 13.02 -32.89 1.88
C VAL A 403 14.16 -33.80 2.27
N SER A 404 14.65 -33.70 3.51
CA SER A 404 15.72 -34.54 4.04
C SER A 404 15.40 -35.11 5.41
N LEU A 405 15.96 -36.29 5.70
CA LEU A 405 15.95 -36.92 7.03
C LEU A 405 16.98 -36.30 7.99
N ARG A 406 17.82 -35.39 7.49
CA ARG A 406 18.89 -34.74 8.25
C ARG A 406 18.82 -33.24 8.00
N ASP A 407 19.39 -32.48 8.92
CA ASP A 407 19.59 -31.03 8.76
C ASP A 407 20.75 -30.74 7.80
N ASP A 408 20.62 -31.17 6.54
CA ASP A 408 21.66 -31.07 5.51
C ASP A 408 21.19 -30.39 4.23
N LEU A 409 19.95 -29.89 4.20
CA LEU A 409 19.44 -29.12 3.07
C LEU A 409 20.24 -27.83 2.87
N PRO A 410 20.45 -27.38 1.62
CA PRO A 410 21.18 -26.15 1.36
C PRO A 410 20.59 -24.95 2.09
N LYS A 411 21.43 -24.11 2.71
CA LYS A 411 20.97 -22.97 3.54
C LYS A 411 19.95 -22.04 2.86
N TRP A 412 20.03 -21.88 1.53
CA TRP A 412 19.13 -21.02 0.76
C TRP A 412 17.68 -21.55 0.69
N THR A 413 17.45 -22.83 1.00
CA THR A 413 16.13 -23.47 1.06
C THR A 413 15.33 -23.10 2.31
N ARG A 414 16.02 -22.60 3.34
CA ARG A 414 15.46 -22.24 4.65
C ARG A 414 14.60 -23.37 5.22
N ALA A 415 15.16 -24.57 5.26
CA ALA A 415 14.44 -25.76 5.67
C ALA A 415 13.85 -25.61 7.09
N LYS A 416 12.63 -26.10 7.29
CA LYS A 416 11.96 -26.16 8.59
C LYS A 416 11.88 -27.62 9.05
N ALA A 417 12.18 -27.85 10.32
CA ALA A 417 11.97 -29.12 10.98
C ALA A 417 10.46 -29.41 11.08
N VAL A 418 10.07 -30.63 10.77
CA VAL A 418 8.71 -31.13 10.79
C VAL A 418 8.73 -32.42 11.62
N ASP A 419 8.11 -32.36 12.79
CA ASP A 419 8.01 -33.49 13.71
C ASP A 419 6.95 -34.49 13.21
N LEU A 420 7.29 -35.78 13.20
CA LEU A 420 6.39 -36.89 12.88
C LEU A 420 5.85 -37.54 14.16
N GLU A 421 4.70 -38.24 14.06
CA GLU A 421 4.03 -38.90 15.20
C GLU A 421 4.94 -39.90 15.94
N ASP A 422 5.89 -40.53 15.24
CA ASP A 422 6.81 -41.53 15.79
C ASP A 422 8.09 -40.93 16.42
N GLY A 423 8.19 -39.59 16.50
CA GLY A 423 9.34 -38.87 17.07
C GLY A 423 10.52 -38.68 16.10
N GLU A 424 10.37 -39.06 14.83
CA GLU A 424 11.30 -38.73 13.76
C GLU A 424 11.09 -37.29 13.26
N VAL A 425 12.14 -36.66 12.73
CA VAL A 425 12.10 -35.27 12.24
C VAL A 425 12.53 -35.23 10.78
N LEU A 426 11.74 -34.56 9.95
CA LEU A 426 12.08 -34.23 8.57
C LEU A 426 12.40 -32.75 8.42
N TYR A 427 13.32 -32.42 7.52
CA TYR A 427 13.65 -31.04 7.17
C TYR A 427 13.08 -30.75 5.79
N VAL A 428 12.19 -29.76 5.70
CA VAL A 428 11.46 -29.43 4.47
C VAL A 428 11.76 -28.00 4.04
N ALA A 429 12.21 -27.82 2.80
CA ALA A 429 12.44 -26.53 2.17
C ALA A 429 11.19 -25.65 2.23
N THR A 430 11.37 -24.38 2.62
CA THR A 430 10.26 -23.42 2.77
C THR A 430 10.36 -22.24 1.82
N ASN A 431 11.54 -21.97 1.27
CA ASN A 431 11.76 -20.95 0.25
C ASN A 431 11.26 -21.42 -1.13
N LEU A 432 9.96 -21.67 -1.22
CA LEU A 432 9.29 -22.23 -2.38
C LEU A 432 8.29 -21.23 -2.93
N ASN A 433 8.51 -20.80 -4.17
CA ASN A 433 7.48 -20.04 -4.89
C ASN A 433 6.29 -20.94 -5.23
N ARG A 434 5.15 -20.34 -5.58
CA ARG A 434 3.93 -21.05 -5.97
C ARG A 434 4.15 -22.21 -6.95
N GLN A 435 4.89 -21.98 -8.03
CA GLN A 435 5.07 -23.00 -9.08
C GLN A 435 5.92 -24.17 -8.58
N ALA A 436 6.92 -23.88 -7.75
CA ALA A 436 7.72 -24.90 -7.08
C ALA A 436 6.85 -25.70 -6.10
N SER A 437 6.03 -25.06 -5.27
CA SER A 437 5.14 -25.76 -4.34
C SER A 437 4.16 -26.69 -5.06
N GLU A 438 3.49 -26.21 -6.11
CA GLU A 438 2.54 -27.02 -6.90
C GLU A 438 3.23 -28.24 -7.53
N ARG A 439 4.44 -28.05 -8.08
CA ARG A 439 5.24 -29.13 -8.67
C ARG A 439 5.66 -30.16 -7.62
N ILE A 440 6.19 -29.71 -6.48
CA ILE A 440 6.64 -30.59 -5.40
C ILE A 440 5.48 -31.43 -4.85
N ILE A 441 4.33 -30.80 -4.60
CA ILE A 441 3.10 -31.49 -4.15
C ILE A 441 2.71 -32.57 -5.16
N SER A 442 2.70 -32.22 -6.45
CA SER A 442 2.38 -33.15 -7.52
C SER A 442 3.37 -34.31 -7.60
N ASP A 443 4.67 -34.04 -7.51
CA ASP A 443 5.72 -35.06 -7.59
C ASP A 443 5.64 -36.03 -6.40
N LEU A 444 5.41 -35.51 -5.18
CA LEU A 444 5.23 -36.32 -3.96
C LEU A 444 4.00 -37.23 -4.04
N LEU A 445 2.83 -36.70 -4.43
CA LEU A 445 1.61 -37.51 -4.53
C LEU A 445 1.69 -38.54 -5.67
N SER A 446 2.31 -38.18 -6.79
CA SER A 446 2.47 -39.10 -7.93
C SER A 446 3.42 -40.27 -7.64
N SER A 447 4.43 -40.04 -6.79
CA SER A 447 5.41 -41.06 -6.40
C SER A 447 4.89 -41.98 -5.28
N ASN A 448 3.81 -41.58 -4.60
CA ASN A 448 3.22 -42.27 -3.45
C ASN A 448 1.71 -42.46 -3.65
N SER A 449 1.35 -43.19 -4.70
CA SER A 449 -0.05 -43.38 -5.14
C SER A 449 -0.96 -44.11 -4.14
N GLU A 450 -0.35 -44.76 -3.15
CA GLU A 450 -1.00 -45.43 -2.03
C GLU A 450 -1.55 -44.47 -0.97
N VAL A 451 -1.11 -43.21 -0.97
CA VAL A 451 -1.59 -42.16 -0.05
C VAL A 451 -2.88 -41.56 -0.60
N ASP A 452 -4.00 -41.76 0.09
CA ASP A 452 -5.29 -41.14 -0.24
C ASP A 452 -5.33 -39.68 0.23
N LEU A 453 -4.61 -38.84 -0.51
CA LEU A 453 -4.53 -37.40 -0.29
C LEU A 453 -4.67 -36.63 -1.59
N ARG A 454 -5.50 -35.59 -1.59
CA ARG A 454 -5.68 -34.64 -2.69
C ARG A 454 -5.45 -33.24 -2.16
N VAL A 455 -4.68 -32.47 -2.92
CA VAL A 455 -4.52 -31.04 -2.65
C VAL A 455 -5.42 -30.27 -3.62
N ILE A 456 -6.40 -29.55 -3.08
CA ILE A 456 -7.35 -28.76 -3.84
C ILE A 456 -6.91 -27.31 -3.85
N LYS A 457 -6.90 -26.70 -5.03
CA LYS A 457 -6.67 -25.28 -5.26
C LYS A 457 -7.84 -24.69 -6.04
N ASP A 458 -8.47 -23.65 -5.48
CA ASP A 458 -9.58 -22.94 -6.14
C ASP A 458 -10.68 -23.91 -6.64
N GLY A 459 -10.97 -24.97 -5.87
CA GLY A 459 -11.96 -26.00 -6.19
C GLY A 459 -11.51 -27.06 -7.22
N ARG A 460 -10.21 -27.10 -7.59
CA ARG A 460 -9.65 -28.11 -8.49
C ARG A 460 -8.49 -28.86 -7.83
N ALA A 461 -8.46 -30.18 -7.98
CA ALA A 461 -7.32 -30.97 -7.53
C ALA A 461 -6.06 -30.66 -8.36
N LEU A 462 -4.93 -30.49 -7.67
CA LEU A 462 -3.61 -30.50 -8.32
C LEU A 462 -3.35 -31.94 -8.79
N LEU A 463 -3.40 -32.16 -10.11
CA LEU A 463 -3.09 -33.45 -10.73
C LEU A 463 -1.68 -33.42 -11.33
N SER A 464 -1.06 -34.61 -11.43
CA SER A 464 0.22 -34.85 -12.10
C SER A 464 0.33 -34.13 -13.45
N PRO A 465 1.48 -33.52 -13.79
CA PRO A 465 1.78 -33.20 -15.17
C PRO A 465 2.01 -34.51 -15.92
N SER A 466 0.93 -35.12 -16.43
CA SER A 466 1.05 -36.21 -17.39
C SER A 466 1.51 -35.62 -18.72
N ILE A 467 2.81 -35.76 -19.02
CA ILE A 467 3.43 -35.88 -20.35
C ILE A 467 2.77 -35.03 -21.46
N ALA A 468 3.37 -33.88 -21.75
CA ALA A 468 3.55 -33.37 -23.11
C ALA A 468 4.78 -32.45 -23.16
#